data_AF-A0A4Y7Q6X3-F1
#
_entry.id   AF-A0A4Y7Q6X3-F1
#
_cell.length_a   1.000
_cell.length_b   1.000
_cell.length_c   1.000
_cell.angle_alpha   90.00
_cell.angle_beta   90.00
_cell.angle_gamma   90.00
#
_symmetry.space_group_name_H-M   'P 1'
#
loop_
_entity.id
_entity.type
_entity.pdbx_description
1 polymer ?
#
loop_
_entity_poly.entity_id
_entity_poly.type
_entity_poly.pdbx_seq_one_letter_code
_entity_poly.pdbx_strand_id
1 'polypeptide(L)' 'MSNIEEGDRVSYIPIHQYKNPDNVNKATGEVTQINSKPKKDDPDHQTYTIMNERSQKETTYGERNIVEKLDNEEGN' A
#
# COMPACT_ATOMS: atom_id res chain seq x y z
N MET A 1 -7.00 10.52 -4.06
CA MET A 1 -6.94 9.17 -3.46
C MET A 1 -7.33 9.34 -2.00
N SER A 2 -8.02 8.37 -1.41
CA SER A 2 -8.32 8.40 0.03
C SER A 2 -7.01 8.57 0.80
N ASN A 3 -6.98 9.45 1.80
CA ASN A 3 -5.82 9.57 2.68
C ASN A 3 -5.62 8.21 3.37
N ILE A 4 -4.52 7.55 3.03
CA ILE A 4 -4.09 6.31 3.68
C ILE A 4 -3.35 6.72 4.95
N GLU A 5 -3.75 6.14 6.07
CA GLU A 5 -3.22 6.40 7.41
C GLU A 5 -2.57 5.13 7.99
N GLU A 6 -1.77 5.29 9.05
CA GLU A 6 -1.22 4.14 9.77
C GLU A 6 -2.37 3.37 10.46
N GLY A 7 -2.34 2.03 10.36
CA GLY A 7 -3.42 1.14 10.78
C GLY A 7 -4.45 0.86 9.67
N ASP A 8 -4.39 1.55 8.53
CA ASP A 8 -5.30 1.26 7.42
C ASP A 8 -4.97 -0.06 6.77
N ARG A 9 -6.02 -0.82 6.45
CA ARG A 9 -5.91 -2.00 5.62
C ARG A 9 -5.99 -1.62 4.15
N VAL A 10 -5.09 -2.14 3.34
CA VAL A 10 -4.97 -1.77 1.92
C VAL A 10 -4.76 -2.99 1.05
N SER A 11 -5.24 -2.91 -0.19
CA SER A 11 -4.87 -3.82 -1.27
C SER A 11 -3.74 -3.20 -2.08
N TYR A 12 -2.71 -3.98 -2.37
CA TYR A 12 -1.52 -3.51 -3.06
C TYR A 12 -0.95 -4.56 -4.02
N ILE A 13 -0.16 -4.11 -4.99
CA ILE A 13 0.54 -4.97 -5.96
C ILE A 13 1.99 -5.14 -5.49
N PRO A 14 2.44 -6.38 -5.19
CA PRO A 14 3.83 -6.64 -4.82
C PRO A 14 4.82 -6.18 -5.91
N ILE A 15 5.99 -5.66 -5.50
CA ILE A 15 7.00 -5.07 -6.41
C ILE A 15 7.42 -6.05 -7.52
N HIS A 16 7.52 -7.34 -7.20
CA HIS A 16 7.90 -8.38 -8.17
C HIS A 16 6.81 -8.69 -9.21
N GLN A 17 5.56 -8.28 -8.96
CA GLN A 17 4.41 -8.50 -9.84
C GLN A 17 4.08 -7.28 -10.72
N TYR A 18 4.59 -6.09 -10.40
CA TYR A 18 4.27 -4.84 -11.12
C TYR A 18 4.61 -4.83 -12.63
N LYS A 19 5.28 -5.86 -13.16
CA LYS A 19 5.60 -5.96 -14.59
C LYS A 19 4.35 -6.14 -15.48
N ASN A 20 3.25 -6.72 -14.96
CA ASN A 20 2.00 -6.97 -15.71
C ASN A 20 0.73 -6.59 -14.91
N PRO A 21 0.43 -5.29 -14.68
CA PRO A 21 -0.61 -4.86 -13.74
C PRO A 21 -2.04 -5.36 -14.02
N ASP A 22 -2.37 -5.76 -15.25
CA ASP A 22 -3.70 -6.27 -15.63
C ASP A 22 -4.03 -7.69 -15.13
N ASN A 23 -3.03 -8.47 -14.68
CA ASN A 23 -3.24 -9.88 -14.32
C ASN A 23 -2.46 -10.29 -13.06
N VAL A 24 -2.22 -9.34 -12.16
CA VAL A 24 -1.41 -9.57 -10.96
C VAL A 24 -2.26 -9.89 -9.76
N ASN A 25 -1.78 -10.84 -8.97
CA ASN A 25 -2.40 -11.15 -7.70
C ASN A 25 -2.11 -9.99 -6.75
N LYS A 26 -3.15 -9.22 -6.46
CA LYS A 26 -3.13 -8.23 -5.39
C LYS A 26 -2.91 -8.94 -4.06
N ALA A 27 -2.13 -8.32 -3.19
CA ALA A 27 -1.97 -8.72 -1.81
C ALA A 27 -2.71 -7.75 -0.90
N THR A 28 -2.99 -8.17 0.32
CA THR A 28 -3.57 -7.34 1.37
C THR A 28 -2.59 -7.19 2.52
N GLY A 29 -2.67 -6.06 3.21
CA GLY A 29 -1.81 -5.73 4.32
C GLY A 29 -2.28 -4.51 5.08
N GLU A 30 -1.75 -4.36 6.29
CA GLU A 30 -1.97 -3.19 7.13
C GLU A 30 -0.81 -2.22 6.96
N VAL A 31 -1.10 -0.93 6.83
CA VAL A 31 -0.09 0.12 6.78
C VAL A 31 0.48 0.33 8.18
N THR A 32 1.72 -0.06 8.40
CA THR A 32 2.39 0.11 9.70
C THR A 32 3.17 1.40 9.80
N GLN A 33 3.55 2.01 8.67
CA GLN A 33 4.28 3.27 8.68
C GLN A 33 4.07 4.08 7.40
N ILE A 34 4.00 5.41 7.52
CA ILE A 34 4.00 6.35 6.38
C ILE A 34 5.30 7.14 6.34
N ASN A 35 5.95 7.15 5.18
CA ASN A 35 7.23 7.82 4.98
C ASN A 35 7.13 8.84 3.84
N SER A 36 7.33 10.11 4.17
CA SER A 36 7.49 11.17 3.17
C SER A 36 8.85 11.03 2.48
N LYS A 37 8.82 10.80 1.17
CA LYS A 37 10.01 10.66 0.32
C LYS A 37 9.92 11.58 -0.89
N PRO A 38 9.99 12.92 -0.68
CA PRO A 38 9.84 13.90 -1.75
C PRO A 38 10.76 13.57 -2.94
N LYS A 39 10.19 13.63 -4.14
CA LYS A 39 10.92 13.50 -5.40
C LYS A 39 11.01 14.84 -6.09
N LYS A 40 11.98 14.97 -7.00
CA LYS A 40 12.22 16.20 -7.77
C LYS A 40 10.96 16.70 -8.49
N ASP A 41 10.15 15.79 -9.02
CA ASP A 41 8.93 16.08 -9.78
C ASP A 41 7.63 15.85 -8.97
N ASP A 42 7.75 15.42 -7.71
CA ASP A 42 6.65 15.07 -6.82
C ASP A 42 7.06 15.34 -5.35
N PRO A 43 6.98 16.60 -4.87
CA PRO A 43 7.42 16.97 -3.53
C PRO A 43 6.56 16.34 -2.43
N ASP A 44 5.34 15.94 -2.74
CA ASP A 44 4.41 15.29 -1.82
C ASP A 44 4.50 13.76 -1.88
N HIS A 45 5.52 13.21 -2.55
CA HIS A 45 5.66 11.76 -2.70
C HIS A 45 5.73 11.04 -1.35
N GLN A 46 4.80 10.11 -1.13
CA GLN A 46 4.78 9.24 0.04
C GLN A 46 5.04 7.77 -0.31
N THR A 47 5.56 7.05 0.68
CA THR A 47 5.74 5.61 0.64
C THR A 47 5.17 4.99 1.91
N TYR A 48 4.58 3.80 1.78
CA TYR A 48 3.81 3.12 2.82
C TYR A 48 4.50 1.80 3.15
N THR A 49 4.88 1.61 4.40
CA THR A 49 5.30 0.30 4.91
C THR A 49 4.04 -0.49 5.22
N ILE A 50 3.92 -1.66 4.60
CA ILE A 50 2.75 -2.52 4.72
C ILE A 50 3.19 -3.86 5.31
N MET A 51 2.53 -4.27 6.39
CA MET A 51 2.61 -5.63 6.93
C MET A 51 1.68 -6.54 6.14
N ASN A 52 2.27 -7.45 5.36
CA ASN A 52 1.51 -8.41 4.59
C ASN A 52 0.83 -9.44 5.52
N GLU A 53 -0.49 -9.59 5.44
CA GLU A 53 -1.25 -10.45 6.36
C GLU A 53 -0.88 -11.93 6.22
N ARG A 54 -0.59 -12.38 4.99
CA ARG A 54 -0.30 -13.78 4.68
C ARG A 54 1.10 -14.21 5.11
N SER A 55 2.09 -13.33 4.90
CA SER A 55 3.50 -13.64 5.15
C SER A 55 4.03 -13.05 6.45
N GLN A 56 3.27 -12.16 7.11
CA GLN A 56 3.67 -11.45 8.33
C GLN A 56 5.01 -10.72 8.15
N LYS A 57 5.24 -10.20 6.94
CA LYS A 57 6.44 -9.46 6.57
C LYS A 57 6.09 -8.05 6.20
N GLU A 58 6.90 -7.12 6.66
CA GLU A 58 6.78 -5.71 6.30
C GLU A 58 7.57 -5.42 5.02
N THR A 59 7.00 -4.59 4.16
CA THR A 59 7.68 -4.09 2.96
C THR A 59 7.18 -2.71 2.63
N THR A 60 8.09 -1.83 2.22
CA THR A 60 7.74 -0.46 1.81
C THR A 60 7.38 -0.41 0.33
N TYR A 61 6.23 0.18 0.03
CA TYR A 61 5.68 0.36 -1.31
C TYR A 61 5.48 1.85 -1.59
N GLY A 62 5.56 2.25 -2.86
CA GLY A 62 5.15 3.60 -3.27
C GLY A 62 3.64 3.67 -3.47
N GLU A 63 3.08 4.88 -3.49
CA GLU A 63 1.65 5.11 -3.71
C GLU A 63 1.09 4.34 -4.93
N ARG A 64 1.84 4.31 -6.04
CA ARG A 64 1.46 3.58 -7.27
C ARG A 64 1.21 2.08 -7.09
N ASN A 65 1.75 1.49 -6.03
CA ASN A 65 1.58 0.07 -5.73
C ASN A 65 0.32 -0.17 -4.89
N ILE A 66 -0.22 0.87 -4.26
CA ILE A 66 -1.48 0.79 -3.53
C ILE A 66 -2.61 0.90 -4.54
N VAL A 67 -3.50 -0.09 -4.54
CA VAL A 67 -4.61 -0.14 -5.47
C VAL A 67 -5.84 0.53 -4.86
N GLU A 68 -6.15 0.18 -3.62
CA GLU A 68 -7.35 0.64 -2.91
C GLU A 68 -7.16 0.48 -1.39
N LYS A 69 -7.75 1.40 -0.62
CA LYS A 69 -7.96 1.22 0.81
C LYS A 69 -9.11 0.24 1.00
N LEU A 70 -8.92 -0.76 1.84
CA LEU A 70 -9.97 -1.70 2.24
C LEU A 70 -10.59 -1.13 3.50
N ASP A 71 -11.85 -0.71 3.43
CA ASP A 71 -12.58 -0.33 4.63
C ASP A 71 -12.63 -1.53 5.58
N ASN A 72 -12.18 -1.31 6.82
CA ASN A 72 -12.51 -2.22 7.89
C ASN A 72 -14.01 -2.01 8.16
N GLU A 73 -14.87 -2.88 7.61
CA GLU A 73 -16.30 -2.89 7.95
C GLU A 73 -16.47 -3.22 9.45
N GLU A 74 -16.26 -2.25 10.33
CA GLU A 74 -16.93 -2.21 11.63
C GLU A 74 -18.28 -1.52 11.43
N GLY A 75 -19.31 -2.30 11.12
CA GLY A 75 -20.65 -1.74 10.96
C GLY A 75 -21.75 -2.72 10.56
N ASN A 76 -22.07 -3.69 11.43
CA ASN A 76 -23.47 -4.06 11.69
C ASN A 76 -23.65 -4.68 13.07
#